data_AF-G0XF68-F1
#
_entry.id   AF-G0XF68-F1
#
_cell.length_a   1.000
_cell.length_b   1.000
_cell.length_c   1.000
_cell.angle_alpha   90.00
_cell.angle_beta   90.00
_cell.angle_gamma   90.00
#
_symmetry.space_group_name_H-M   'P 1'
#
loop_
_entity.id
_entity.type
_entity.pdbx_description
1 polymer ?
#
loop_
_entity_poly.entity_id
_entity_poly.type
_entity_poly.pdbx_seq_one_letter_code
_entity_poly.pdbx_strand_id
1 'polypeptide(L)'
;IASGDKGLIQLGDILEEEYGSATAKFFLIGFFATSFTSLIGVWHGVSLMFADFVARLSGRGQAKGEEVASGTRERSWPFRAYLLWLTFPPMILLFEGQPFRLIIIYGVLGAAFLPFLAGTLIWLLNSPRTPREWRNGPVSNAMLAVAGLLFLVLCVKQIWDQPWGEFF
;
A
#
# COMPACT_ATOMS: atom_id res chain seq x y z
N ILE A 1 15.81 -0.71 22.03
CA ILE A 1 15.93 -1.14 20.61
C ILE A 1 15.27 -0.05 19.79
N ALA A 2 16.07 0.64 19.00
CA ALA A 2 16.02 2.09 18.80
C ALA A 2 14.88 2.60 17.90
N SER A 3 14.37 3.79 18.24
CA SER A 3 13.48 4.62 17.41
C SER A 3 14.10 4.83 16.01
N GLY A 4 13.24 4.72 14.98
CA GLY A 4 13.56 4.46 13.58
C GLY A 4 14.66 5.31 12.93
N ASP A 5 14.93 6.52 13.40
CA ASP A 5 15.91 7.41 12.75
C ASP A 5 17.35 7.21 13.26
N LYS A 6 17.52 6.74 14.50
CA LYS A 6 18.87 6.55 15.10
C LYS A 6 19.48 5.20 14.74
N GLY A 7 18.63 4.18 14.48
CA GLY A 7 19.11 2.84 14.12
C GLY A 7 19.75 2.78 12.74
N LEU A 8 19.32 3.62 11.80
CA LEU A 8 19.83 3.64 10.43
C LEU A 8 21.21 4.30 10.32
N ILE A 9 21.41 5.39 11.06
CA ILE A 9 22.73 6.04 11.15
C ILE A 9 23.72 5.09 11.86
N GLN A 10 23.29 4.43 12.95
CA GLN A 10 24.09 3.42 13.63
C GLN A 10 24.46 2.24 12.74
N LEU A 11 23.56 1.79 11.86
CA LEU A 11 23.87 0.75 10.89
C LEU A 11 24.86 1.22 9.82
N GLY A 12 24.77 2.49 9.42
CA GLY A 12 25.75 3.14 8.54
C GLY A 12 27.14 3.20 9.18
N ASP A 13 27.22 3.56 10.47
CA ASP A 13 28.47 3.61 11.23
C ASP A 13 29.13 2.22 11.32
N ILE A 14 28.33 1.17 11.61
CA ILE A 14 28.81 -0.22 11.63
C ILE A 14 29.29 -0.68 10.25
N LEU A 15 28.56 -0.32 9.17
CA LEU A 15 28.98 -0.65 7.81
C LEU A 15 30.26 0.10 7.40
N GLU A 16 30.45 1.32 7.87
CA GLU A 16 31.66 2.10 7.62
C GLU A 16 32.87 1.49 8.34
N GLU A 17 32.68 0.99 9.56
CA GLU A 17 33.71 0.31 10.35
C GLU A 17 34.14 -1.03 9.72
N GLU A 18 33.18 -1.82 9.20
CA GLU A 18 33.45 -3.17 8.66
C GLU A 18 33.82 -3.17 7.16
N TYR A 19 33.21 -2.30 6.34
CA TYR A 19 33.32 -2.32 4.87
C TYR A 19 33.81 -1.00 4.26
N GLY A 20 34.11 0.00 5.08
CA GLY A 20 34.66 1.29 4.67
C GLY A 20 33.61 2.32 4.20
N SER A 21 34.04 3.59 4.21
CA SER A 21 33.20 4.77 3.96
C SER A 21 32.47 4.77 2.61
N ALA A 22 33.05 4.16 1.57
CA ALA A 22 32.43 4.08 0.25
C ALA A 22 31.18 3.19 0.28
N THR A 23 31.25 2.03 0.92
CA THR A 23 30.14 1.06 1.03
C THR A 23 28.99 1.63 1.85
N ALA A 24 29.29 2.30 2.97
CA ALA A 24 28.30 2.98 3.79
C ALA A 24 27.54 4.07 3.02
N LYS A 25 28.25 4.87 2.21
CA LYS A 25 27.62 5.89 1.34
C LYS A 25 26.70 5.28 0.28
N PHE A 26 27.13 4.20 -0.38
CA PHE A 26 26.28 3.50 -1.34
C PHE A 26 25.05 2.87 -0.67
N PHE A 27 25.20 2.32 0.54
CA PHE A 27 24.09 1.82 1.33
C PHE A 27 23.07 2.92 1.64
N LEU A 28 23.52 4.09 2.10
CA LEU A 28 22.64 5.23 2.38
C LEU A 28 21.89 5.71 1.13
N ILE A 29 22.57 5.77 -0.03
CA ILE A 29 21.93 6.13 -1.31
C ILE A 29 20.89 5.08 -1.70
N GLY A 30 21.21 3.79 -1.60
CA GLY A 30 20.28 2.70 -1.91
C GLY A 30 19.07 2.67 -0.97
N PHE A 31 19.30 2.89 0.32
CA PHE A 31 18.25 3.01 1.32
C PHE A 31 17.33 4.20 1.03
N PHE A 32 17.91 5.36 0.72
CA PHE A 32 17.17 6.55 0.34
C PHE A 32 16.32 6.29 -0.91
N ALA A 33 16.92 5.74 -1.96
CA ALA A 33 16.22 5.42 -3.21
C ALA A 33 15.06 4.45 -2.96
N THR A 34 15.29 3.36 -2.21
CA THR A 34 14.27 2.34 -1.91
C THR A 34 13.12 2.92 -1.10
N SER A 35 13.42 3.70 -0.06
CA SER A 35 12.41 4.34 0.80
C SER A 35 11.59 5.35 0.01
N PHE A 36 12.25 6.19 -0.79
CA PHE A 36 11.58 7.22 -1.58
C PHE A 36 10.70 6.61 -2.68
N THR A 37 11.18 5.57 -3.38
CA THR A 37 10.38 4.83 -4.37
C THR A 37 9.17 4.16 -3.73
N SER A 38 9.30 3.58 -2.54
CA SER A 38 8.17 2.98 -1.81
C SER A 38 7.08 4.01 -1.47
N LEU A 39 7.48 5.23 -1.09
CA LEU A 39 6.54 6.31 -0.79
C LEU A 39 5.82 6.82 -2.05
N ILE A 40 6.57 7.06 -3.13
CA ILE A 40 6.01 7.48 -4.43
C ILE A 40 5.01 6.46 -4.94
N GLY A 41 5.31 5.16 -4.83
CA GLY A 41 4.44 4.09 -5.31
C GLY A 41 3.04 4.14 -4.69
N VAL A 42 2.94 4.36 -3.38
CA VAL A 42 1.65 4.47 -2.67
C VAL A 42 0.96 5.79 -3.01
N TRP A 43 1.70 6.90 -2.99
CA TRP A 43 1.16 8.22 -3.32
C TRP A 43 0.50 8.21 -4.70
N HIS A 44 1.19 7.73 -5.73
CA HIS A 44 0.65 7.70 -7.08
C HIS A 44 -0.36 6.56 -7.29
N GLY A 45 -0.08 5.35 -6.78
CA GLY A 45 -0.93 4.18 -7.01
C GLY A 45 -2.32 4.36 -6.42
N VAL A 46 -2.41 4.70 -5.13
CA VAL A 46 -3.72 4.77 -4.45
C VAL A 46 -4.54 5.97 -4.93
N SER A 47 -3.89 7.10 -5.21
CA SER A 47 -4.57 8.29 -5.71
C SER A 47 -5.14 8.09 -7.12
N LEU A 48 -4.46 7.35 -8.00
CA LEU A 48 -4.99 6.96 -9.32
C LEU A 48 -6.17 6.00 -9.18
N MET A 49 -6.08 4.97 -8.32
CA MET A 49 -7.20 4.04 -8.08
C MET A 49 -8.44 4.78 -7.54
N PHE A 50 -8.25 5.76 -6.65
CA PHE A 50 -9.33 6.59 -6.15
C PHE A 50 -9.94 7.48 -7.24
N ALA A 51 -9.10 8.12 -8.07
CA ALA A 51 -9.55 8.92 -9.20
C ALA A 51 -10.38 8.09 -10.19
N ASP A 52 -9.96 6.86 -10.48
CA ASP A 52 -10.69 5.93 -11.36
C ASP A 52 -12.02 5.48 -10.74
N PHE A 53 -12.06 5.24 -9.43
CA PHE A 53 -13.30 4.91 -8.72
C PHE A 53 -14.33 6.05 -8.79
N VAL A 54 -13.90 7.29 -8.52
CA VAL A 54 -14.77 8.48 -8.60
C VAL A 54 -15.22 8.75 -10.04
N ALA A 55 -14.35 8.55 -11.03
CA ALA A 55 -14.70 8.68 -12.44
C ALA A 55 -15.77 7.66 -12.88
N ARG A 56 -15.68 6.41 -12.40
CA ARG A 56 -16.69 5.37 -12.65
C ARG A 56 -18.02 5.67 -11.96
N LEU A 57 -18.00 6.17 -10.72
CA LEU A 57 -19.22 6.50 -9.97
C LEU A 57 -19.95 7.75 -10.51
N SER A 58 -19.22 8.72 -11.05
CA SER A 58 -19.81 9.95 -11.62
C SER A 58 -20.47 9.76 -12.98
N GLY A 59 -20.62 8.52 -13.46
CA GLY A 59 -21.31 8.22 -14.72
C GLY A 59 -20.58 8.69 -15.98
N ARG A 60 -19.34 9.19 -15.86
CA ARG A 60 -18.42 9.50 -16.98
C ARG A 60 -17.82 8.23 -17.59
N GLY A 61 -18.64 7.19 -17.68
CA GLY A 61 -18.28 5.85 -18.11
C GLY A 61 -18.09 5.74 -19.62
N GLN A 62 -16.90 6.11 -20.08
CA GLN A 62 -16.08 5.44 -21.12
C GLN A 62 -14.99 6.44 -21.55
N ALA A 63 -13.89 6.50 -20.80
CA ALA A 63 -12.73 7.27 -21.21
C ALA A 63 -11.95 6.48 -22.27
N LYS A 64 -11.95 7.00 -23.51
CA LYS A 64 -11.04 6.58 -24.58
C LYS A 64 -9.60 6.67 -24.09
N GLY A 65 -8.75 5.73 -24.52
CA GLY A 65 -7.34 5.60 -24.09
C GLY A 65 -6.45 6.84 -24.20
N GLU A 66 -6.92 7.93 -24.82
CA GLU A 66 -6.22 9.22 -24.93
C GLU A 66 -6.19 10.03 -23.62
N GLU A 67 -7.20 9.91 -22.74
CA GLU A 67 -7.25 10.71 -21.50
C GLU A 67 -6.32 10.20 -20.39
N VAL A 68 -5.91 8.92 -20.47
CA VAL A 68 -4.91 8.33 -19.56
C VAL A 68 -3.50 8.82 -19.91
N ALA A 69 -3.25 9.13 -21.19
CA ALA A 69 -1.95 9.58 -21.68
C ALA A 69 -1.67 11.08 -21.46
N SER A 70 -2.69 11.91 -21.15
CA SER A 70 -2.56 13.37 -21.17
C SER A 70 -2.26 14.04 -19.82
N GLY A 71 -2.12 13.30 -18.71
CA GLY A 71 -1.80 13.87 -17.39
C GLY A 71 -2.92 14.74 -16.78
N THR A 72 -4.05 14.94 -17.48
CA THR A 72 -5.17 15.78 -17.01
C THR A 72 -5.81 15.24 -15.73
N ARG A 73 -5.64 13.93 -15.44
CA ARG A 73 -6.15 13.26 -14.25
C ARG A 73 -5.42 13.68 -12.96
N GLU A 74 -4.15 14.11 -13.04
CA GLU A 74 -3.37 14.69 -11.91
C GLU A 74 -3.94 16.03 -11.42
N ARG A 75 -4.79 16.69 -12.23
CA ARG A 75 -5.38 18.01 -11.93
C ARG A 75 -6.82 17.94 -11.42
N SER A 76 -7.35 16.74 -11.18
CA SER A 76 -8.73 16.57 -10.73
C SER A 76 -8.89 16.92 -9.24
N TRP A 77 -9.95 17.65 -8.90
CA TRP A 77 -10.27 18.03 -7.52
C TRP A 77 -10.34 16.85 -6.53
N PRO A 78 -10.86 15.66 -6.91
CA PRO A 78 -10.85 14.47 -6.05
C PRO A 78 -9.44 13.96 -5.74
N PHE A 79 -8.49 14.06 -6.68
CA PHE A 79 -7.08 13.71 -6.45
C PHE A 79 -6.46 14.64 -5.41
N ARG A 80 -6.69 15.96 -5.52
CA ARG A 80 -6.20 16.94 -4.54
C ARG A 80 -6.86 16.78 -3.17
N ALA A 81 -8.16 16.50 -3.13
CA ALA A 81 -8.87 16.23 -1.88
C ALA A 81 -8.39 14.94 -1.20
N TYR A 82 -8.09 13.90 -1.99
CA TYR A 82 -7.50 12.66 -1.48
C TYR A 82 -6.06 12.85 -1.02
N LEU A 83 -5.25 13.66 -1.72
CA LEU A 83 -3.92 14.04 -1.25
C LEU A 83 -3.99 14.86 0.04
N LEU A 84 -4.89 15.84 0.11
CA LEU A 84 -5.12 16.62 1.31
C LEU A 84 -5.59 15.71 2.46
N TRP A 85 -6.49 14.76 2.19
CA TRP A 85 -6.80 13.71 3.15
C TRP A 85 -5.51 13.01 3.53
N LEU A 86 -4.77 12.39 2.61
CA LEU A 86 -3.58 11.59 2.93
C LEU A 86 -2.56 12.35 3.81
N THR A 87 -2.42 13.67 3.65
CA THR A 87 -1.50 14.46 4.47
C THR A 87 -2.02 14.79 5.87
N PHE A 88 -3.29 15.17 6.03
CA PHE A 88 -3.76 15.82 7.26
C PHE A 88 -3.95 14.87 8.46
N PRO A 89 -4.62 13.72 8.35
CA PRO A 89 -4.82 12.82 9.48
C PRO A 89 -3.56 12.13 9.99
N PRO A 90 -2.56 11.72 9.16
CA PRO A 90 -1.28 11.28 9.71
C PRO A 90 -0.60 12.38 10.52
N MET A 91 -0.71 13.64 10.08
CA MET A 91 -0.13 14.78 10.78
C MET A 91 -0.84 15.06 12.11
N ILE A 92 -2.17 15.00 12.14
CA ILE A 92 -2.97 15.14 13.37
C ILE A 92 -2.69 13.99 14.35
N LEU A 93 -2.56 12.75 13.85
CA LEU A 93 -2.30 11.57 14.67
C LEU A 93 -0.85 11.53 15.20
N LEU A 94 0.10 12.18 14.52
CA LEU A 94 1.46 12.40 15.03
C LEU A 94 1.47 13.30 16.27
N PHE A 95 0.55 14.25 16.39
CA PHE A 95 0.45 15.12 17.57
C PHE A 95 -0.15 14.41 18.79
N GLU A 96 -0.88 13.31 18.61
CA GLU A 96 -1.45 12.53 19.73
C GLU A 96 -0.44 11.60 20.42
N GLY A 97 0.79 11.47 19.91
CA GLY A 97 1.86 10.74 20.61
C GLY A 97 1.63 9.24 20.79
N GLN A 98 0.65 8.64 20.11
CA GLN A 98 0.32 7.21 20.16
C GLN A 98 0.65 6.48 18.84
N PRO A 99 1.93 6.32 18.46
CA PRO A 99 2.33 5.62 17.24
C PRO A 99 1.78 4.18 17.19
N PHE A 100 1.52 3.59 18.36
CA PHE A 100 1.00 2.23 18.47
C PHE A 100 -0.39 2.05 17.82
N ARG A 101 -1.31 3.00 18.05
CA ARG A 101 -2.68 2.94 17.51
C ARG A 101 -2.67 3.00 15.98
N LEU A 102 -1.82 3.85 15.42
CA LEU A 102 -1.68 4.04 13.97
C LEU A 102 -1.12 2.80 13.28
N ILE A 103 -0.11 2.19 13.89
CA ILE A 103 0.52 0.95 13.39
C ILE A 103 -0.49 -0.21 13.42
N ILE A 104 -1.30 -0.32 14.49
CA ILE A 104 -2.33 -1.36 14.60
C ILE A 104 -3.41 -1.16 13.54
N ILE A 105 -3.98 0.04 13.42
CA ILE A 105 -5.01 0.33 12.40
C ILE A 105 -4.47 0.05 11.01
N TYR A 106 -3.25 0.48 10.71
CA TYR A 106 -2.60 0.22 9.43
C TYR A 106 -2.39 -1.29 9.19
N GLY A 107 -1.95 -2.03 10.21
CA GLY A 107 -1.78 -3.48 10.15
C GLY A 107 -3.09 -4.23 9.89
N VAL A 108 -4.16 -3.87 10.59
CA VAL A 108 -5.50 -4.46 10.41
C VAL A 108 -6.06 -4.14 9.03
N LEU A 109 -5.95 -2.88 8.58
CA LEU A 109 -6.38 -2.47 7.24
C LEU A 109 -5.58 -3.21 6.14
N GLY A 110 -4.26 -3.36 6.31
CA GLY A 110 -3.41 -4.10 5.38
C GLY A 110 -3.75 -5.59 5.34
N ALA A 111 -3.99 -6.21 6.49
CA ALA A 111 -4.39 -7.62 6.59
C ALA A 111 -5.76 -7.88 5.96
N ALA A 112 -6.68 -6.92 6.03
CA ALA A 112 -7.99 -7.01 5.38
C ALA A 112 -7.93 -6.75 3.86
N PHE A 113 -6.95 -5.97 3.38
CA PHE A 113 -6.80 -5.62 1.97
C PHE A 113 -6.39 -6.82 1.10
N LEU A 114 -5.47 -7.66 1.57
CA LEU A 114 -4.96 -8.82 0.82
C LEU A 114 -6.03 -9.89 0.49
N PRO A 115 -6.88 -10.35 1.43
CA PRO A 115 -7.95 -11.30 1.10
C PRO A 115 -9.01 -10.67 0.18
N PHE A 116 -9.28 -9.37 0.33
CA PHE A 116 -10.15 -8.63 -0.59
C PHE A 116 -9.58 -8.61 -2.02
N LEU A 117 -8.27 -8.34 -2.16
CA LEU A 117 -7.60 -8.35 -3.46
C LEU A 117 -7.59 -9.74 -4.10
N ALA A 118 -7.30 -10.79 -3.33
CA ALA A 118 -7.36 -12.16 -3.82
C ALA A 118 -8.77 -12.53 -4.33
N GLY A 119 -9.81 -12.21 -3.55
CA GLY A 119 -11.20 -12.45 -3.93
C GLY A 119 -11.63 -11.69 -5.18
N THR A 120 -11.27 -10.41 -5.28
CA THR A 120 -11.58 -9.58 -6.45
C THR A 120 -10.85 -10.04 -7.71
N LEU A 121 -9.60 -10.50 -7.61
CA LEU A 121 -8.87 -11.08 -8.75
C LEU A 121 -9.51 -12.40 -9.20
N ILE A 122 -9.84 -13.30 -8.27
CA ILE A 122 -10.54 -14.56 -8.61
C ILE A 122 -11.86 -14.23 -9.32
N TRP A 123 -12.63 -13.27 -8.81
CA TRP A 123 -13.89 -12.88 -9.42
C TRP A 123 -13.70 -12.23 -10.80
N LEU A 124 -12.79 -11.27 -10.93
CA LEU A 124 -12.57 -10.51 -12.16
C LEU A 124 -11.97 -11.36 -13.28
N LEU A 125 -10.96 -12.18 -12.99
CA LEU A 125 -10.26 -13.00 -13.99
C LEU A 125 -11.01 -14.29 -14.36
N ASN A 126 -12.00 -14.71 -13.56
CA ASN A 126 -12.90 -15.80 -13.92
C ASN A 126 -14.24 -15.31 -14.53
N SER A 127 -14.52 -14.01 -14.49
CA SER A 127 -15.73 -13.41 -15.06
C SER A 127 -15.74 -13.50 -16.59
N PRO A 128 -16.92 -13.62 -17.23
CA PRO A 128 -17.07 -13.65 -18.69
C PRO A 128 -16.58 -12.37 -19.41
N ARG A 129 -16.21 -11.32 -18.67
CA ARG A 129 -15.65 -10.07 -19.21
C ARG A 129 -14.16 -10.17 -19.59
N THR A 130 -13.46 -11.23 -19.16
CA THR A 130 -12.03 -11.44 -19.41
C THR A 130 -11.82 -12.42 -20.59
N PRO A 131 -11.08 -12.05 -21.65
CA PRO A 131 -10.82 -12.94 -22.78
C PRO A 131 -10.14 -14.24 -22.32
N ARG A 132 -10.47 -15.36 -22.97
CA ARG A 132 -10.08 -16.71 -22.51
C ARG A 132 -8.58 -16.91 -22.32
N GLU A 133 -7.75 -16.19 -23.06
CA GLU A 133 -6.29 -16.25 -23.00
C GLU A 133 -5.70 -15.57 -21.73
N TRP A 134 -6.43 -14.64 -21.09
CA TRP A 134 -6.00 -13.92 -19.87
C TRP A 134 -6.71 -14.40 -18.61
N ARG A 135 -7.49 -15.47 -18.70
CA ARG A 135 -8.19 -16.04 -17.55
C ARG A 135 -7.22 -16.77 -16.64
N ASN A 136 -7.51 -16.75 -15.35
CA ASN A 136 -6.75 -17.57 -14.43
C ASN A 136 -6.87 -19.05 -14.80
N GLY A 137 -5.72 -19.69 -14.99
CA GLY A 137 -5.64 -21.14 -15.05
C GLY A 137 -6.02 -21.78 -13.70
N PRO A 138 -6.29 -23.10 -13.68
CA PRO A 138 -6.66 -23.83 -12.47
C PRO A 138 -5.58 -23.71 -11.36
N VAL A 139 -4.29 -23.67 -11.74
CA VAL A 139 -3.17 -23.48 -10.80
C VAL A 139 -3.18 -22.07 -10.19
N SER A 140 -3.41 -21.02 -11.01
CA SER A 140 -3.49 -19.64 -10.52
C SER A 140 -4.66 -19.47 -9.56
N ASN A 141 -5.83 -20.03 -9.90
CA ASN A 141 -7.00 -20.02 -9.02
C ASN A 141 -6.75 -20.77 -7.70
N ALA A 142 -6.09 -21.93 -7.74
CA ALA A 142 -5.74 -22.68 -6.54
C ALA A 142 -4.76 -21.89 -5.65
N MET A 143 -3.70 -21.31 -6.22
CA MET A 143 -2.74 -20.50 -5.49
C MET A 143 -3.38 -19.23 -4.89
N LEU A 144 -4.20 -18.51 -5.65
CA LEU A 144 -4.93 -17.35 -5.18
C LEU A 144 -5.93 -17.70 -4.08
N ALA A 145 -6.62 -18.85 -4.18
CA ALA A 145 -7.55 -19.30 -3.16
C ALA A 145 -6.82 -19.67 -1.86
N VAL A 146 -5.69 -20.39 -1.96
CA VAL A 146 -4.85 -20.73 -0.80
C VAL A 146 -4.28 -19.47 -0.15
N ALA A 147 -3.72 -18.56 -0.94
CA ALA A 147 -3.20 -17.30 -0.43
C ALA A 147 -4.29 -16.45 0.21
N GLY A 148 -5.45 -16.31 -0.44
CA GLY A 148 -6.60 -15.59 0.10
C GLY A 148 -7.12 -16.18 1.40
N LEU A 149 -7.19 -17.51 1.50
CA LEU A 149 -7.57 -18.22 2.73
C LEU A 149 -6.55 -17.98 3.86
N LEU A 150 -5.25 -18.09 3.56
CA LEU A 150 -4.19 -17.87 4.54
C LEU A 150 -4.24 -16.43 5.08
N PHE A 151 -4.34 -15.43 4.19
CA PHE A 151 -4.45 -14.03 4.61
C PHE A 151 -5.76 -13.74 5.34
N LEU A 152 -6.85 -14.40 5.00
CA LEU A 152 -8.10 -14.30 5.75
C LEU A 152 -7.93 -14.82 7.18
N VAL A 153 -7.30 -15.98 7.35
CA VAL A 153 -6.99 -16.55 8.67
C VAL A 153 -6.08 -15.60 9.46
N LEU A 154 -5.04 -15.04 8.84
CA LEU A 154 -4.16 -14.07 9.49
C LEU A 154 -4.91 -12.79 9.89
N CYS A 155 -5.80 -12.29 9.04
CA CYS A 155 -6.61 -11.12 9.35
C CYS A 155 -7.52 -11.36 10.55
N VAL A 156 -8.20 -12.52 10.60
CA VAL A 156 -9.06 -12.88 11.73
C VAL A 156 -8.23 -13.04 13.00
N LYS A 157 -7.07 -13.72 12.92
CA LYS A 157 -6.16 -13.90 14.05
C LYS A 157 -5.64 -12.57 14.57
N GLN A 158 -5.26 -11.65 13.68
CA GLN A 158 -4.75 -10.34 14.05
C GLN A 158 -5.82 -9.47 14.72
N ILE A 159 -7.09 -9.59 14.30
CA ILE A 159 -8.22 -8.94 14.96
C ILE A 159 -8.47 -9.55 16.34
N TRP A 160 -8.37 -10.87 16.51
CA TRP A 160 -8.60 -11.52 17.80
C TRP A 160 -7.46 -11.32 18.81
N ASP A 161 -6.21 -11.41 18.36
CA ASP A 161 -5.04 -11.25 19.22
C ASP A 161 -4.87 -9.79 19.70
N GLN A 162 -5.55 -8.84 19.04
CA GLN A 162 -5.45 -7.43 19.39
C GLN A 162 -6.23 -7.15 20.69
N PRO A 163 -5.59 -6.64 21.77
CA PRO A 163 -6.29 -6.24 22.98
C PRO A 163 -7.06 -4.94 22.76
N TRP A 164 -8.28 -5.06 22.23
CA TRP A 164 -9.19 -3.91 21.98
C TRP A 164 -9.52 -3.12 23.25
N GLY A 165 -9.32 -3.71 24.44
CA GLY A 165 -9.50 -3.04 25.74
C GLY A 165 -8.46 -1.96 26.05
N GLU A 166 -7.31 -1.93 25.37
CA GLU A 166 -6.33 -0.83 25.49
C GLU A 166 -6.45 0.21 24.36
N PHE A 167 -7.39 0.00 23.43
CA PHE A 167 -7.61 0.85 22.27
C PHE A 167 -8.61 1.99 22.51
N PHE A 168 -9.57 1.79 23.42
CA PHE A 168 -10.57 2.79 23.83
C PHE A 168 -10.20 3.42 25.17
#